data_AF-A0A7W8DM19-F1
#
_entry.id   AF-A0A7W8DM19-F1
#
_cell.length_a   1.000
_cell.length_b   1.000
_cell.length_c   1.000
_cell.angle_alpha   90.00
_cell.angle_beta   90.00
_cell.angle_gamma   90.00
#
_symmetry.space_group_name_H-M   'P 1'
#
loop_
_entity.id
_entity.type
_entity.pdbx_description
1 polymer ?
#
loop_
_entity_poly.entity_id
_entity_poly.type
_entity_poly.pdbx_seq_one_letter_code
_entity_poly.pdbx_strand_id
1 'polypeptide(L)' 'MTTDASPLSETAFHKKMAVDLFNETWTLLDKTDRTPEEDARMSHLAHASRLHWGFVGTAEQWC' A
#
# COMPACT_ATOMS: atom_id res chain seq x y z
N MET A 1 9.95 23.61 -17.51
CA MET A 1 9.05 22.59 -16.96
C MET A 1 9.89 21.71 -16.05
N THR A 2 9.97 22.05 -14.77
CA THR A 2 10.66 21.24 -13.75
C THR A 2 9.65 21.06 -12.63
N THR A 3 9.18 19.84 -12.46
CA THR A 3 8.16 19.44 -11.50
C THR A 3 8.63 19.77 -10.09
N ASP A 4 7.92 20.68 -9.43
CA ASP A 4 8.09 21.03 -8.03
C ASP A 4 7.54 19.88 -7.16
N ALA A 5 8.32 18.82 -7.03
CA ALA A 5 8.03 17.76 -6.09
C ALA A 5 8.52 18.21 -4.69
N SER A 6 7.77 19.12 -4.07
CA SER A 6 7.89 19.35 -2.63
C SER A 6 7.76 17.99 -1.91
N PRO A 7 8.67 17.65 -0.98
CA PRO A 7 8.62 16.37 -0.30
C PRO A 7 7.30 16.25 0.45
N LEU A 8 6.59 15.14 0.24
CA LEU A 8 5.42 14.80 1.03
C LEU A 8 5.82 14.80 2.50
N SER A 9 4.97 15.39 3.36
CA SER A 9 5.10 15.16 4.80
C SER A 9 5.11 13.67 5.10
N GLU A 10 5.80 13.25 6.17
CA GLU A 10 5.89 11.85 6.58
C GLU A 10 4.50 11.19 6.69
N THR A 11 3.53 11.88 7.28
CA THR A 11 2.13 11.44 7.35
C THR A 11 1.51 11.25 5.96
N ALA A 12 1.69 12.22 5.05
CA ALA A 12 1.16 12.10 3.69
C ALA A 12 1.83 10.96 2.91
N PHE A 13 3.11 10.73 3.14
CA PHE A 13 3.85 9.61 2.56
C PHE A 13 3.29 8.27 3.04
N HIS A 14 3.19 8.04 4.36
CA HIS A 14 2.66 6.80 4.90
C HIS A 14 1.22 6.55 4.44
N LYS A 15 0.37 7.59 4.41
CA LYS A 15 -1.01 7.46 3.91
C LYS A 15 -1.04 7.05 2.44
N LYS A 16 -0.21 7.67 1.60
CA LYS A 16 -0.12 7.33 0.17
C LYS A 16 0.32 5.89 -0.02
N MET A 17 1.40 5.48 0.66
CA MET A 17 1.91 4.11 0.58
C MET A 17 0.87 3.09 1.06
N ALA A 18 0.18 3.37 2.17
CA ALA A 18 -0.85 2.46 2.69
C ALA A 18 -1.95 2.19 1.65
N VAL A 19 -2.46 3.25 1.01
CA VAL A 19 -3.52 3.17 -0.02
C VAL A 19 -3.03 2.49 -1.30
N ASP A 20 -1.86 2.89 -1.82
CA ASP A 20 -1.33 2.33 -3.07
C ASP A 20 -1.09 0.82 -2.95
N LEU A 21 -0.42 0.38 -1.89
CA LEU A 21 -0.09 -1.02 -1.66
C LEU A 21 -1.35 -1.86 -1.42
N PHE A 22 -2.38 -1.29 -0.79
CA PHE A 22 -3.68 -1.95 -0.62
C PHE A 22 -4.36 -2.17 -1.97
N ASN A 23 -4.42 -1.15 -2.82
CA ASN A 23 -5.04 -1.26 -4.15
C ASN A 23 -4.27 -2.23 -5.07
N GLU A 24 -2.94 -2.28 -4.97
CA GLU A 24 -2.13 -3.26 -5.70
C GLU A 24 -2.40 -4.69 -5.21
N THR A 25 -2.62 -4.87 -3.90
CA THR A 25 -3.05 -6.17 -3.33
C THR A 25 -4.36 -6.64 -3.98
N TRP A 26 -5.35 -5.75 -4.11
CA TRP A 26 -6.62 -6.07 -4.79
C TRP A 26 -6.44 -6.34 -6.29
N THR A 27 -5.58 -5.58 -6.95
CA THR A 27 -5.25 -5.82 -8.37
C THR A 27 -4.70 -7.22 -8.57
N LEU A 28 -3.86 -7.71 -7.65
CA LEU A 28 -3.39 -9.09 -7.67
C LEU A 28 -4.52 -10.07 -7.33
N LEU A 29 -5.34 -9.81 -6.31
CA LEU A 29 -6.48 -10.66 -5.93
C LEU A 29 -7.46 -10.92 -7.08
N ASP A 30 -7.67 -9.94 -7.96
CA ASP A 30 -8.54 -10.04 -9.13
C ASP A 30 -7.95 -10.88 -10.28
N LYS A 31 -6.64 -11.15 -10.28
CA LYS A 31 -6.02 -12.03 -11.28
C LYS A 31 -6.40 -13.49 -11.02
N THR A 32 -6.90 -14.17 -12.05
CA THR A 32 -7.33 -15.58 -11.95
C THR A 32 -6.19 -16.59 -12.06
N ASP A 33 -5.05 -16.19 -12.61
CA ASP A 33 -3.89 -17.04 -12.91
C ASP A 33 -2.60 -16.51 -12.25
N ARG A 34 -2.67 -16.16 -10.96
CA ARG A 34 -1.49 -15.72 -10.21
C ARG A 34 -0.41 -16.79 -10.15
N THR A 35 0.84 -16.37 -10.37
CA THR A 35 1.99 -17.24 -10.11
C THR A 35 2.32 -17.29 -8.62
N PRO A 36 3.10 -18.30 -8.15
CA PRO A 36 3.55 -18.35 -6.76
C PRO A 36 4.31 -17.10 -6.31
N GLU A 37 5.07 -16.47 -7.21
CA GLU A 37 5.79 -15.23 -6.95
C GLU A 37 4.81 -14.05 -6.77
N GLU A 38 3.71 -14.02 -7.52
CA GLU A 38 2.66 -13.01 -7.38
C GLU A 38 1.86 -13.19 -6.08
N ASP A 39 1.61 -14.43 -5.65
CA ASP A 39 0.99 -14.72 -4.35
C ASP A 39 1.89 -14.26 -3.18
N ALA A 40 3.20 -14.52 -3.28
CA ALA A 40 4.17 -14.02 -2.31
C ALA A 40 4.21 -12.49 -2.31
N ARG A 41 4.22 -11.86 -3.49
CA ARG A 41 4.18 -10.40 -3.64
C ARG A 41 2.93 -9.81 -3.00
N MET A 42 1.76 -10.36 -3.30
CA MET A 42 0.47 -9.94 -2.75
C MET A 42 0.50 -9.94 -1.21
N SER A 43 1.04 -11.00 -0.61
CA SER A 43 1.18 -11.12 0.85
C SER A 43 2.11 -10.03 1.43
N HIS A 44 3.23 -9.75 0.76
CA HIS A 44 4.13 -8.66 1.17
C HIS A 44 3.48 -7.28 1.06
N LEU A 45 2.74 -7.01 -0.03
CA LEU A 45 2.01 -5.76 -0.23
C LEU A 45 0.95 -5.55 0.85
N ALA A 46 0.21 -6.59 1.20
CA ALA A 46 -0.78 -6.54 2.28
C ALA A 46 -0.14 -6.18 3.63
N HIS A 47 0.97 -6.86 4.00
CA HIS A 47 1.70 -6.55 5.23
C HIS A 47 2.28 -5.13 5.24
N ALA A 48 2.85 -4.69 4.11
CA ALA A 48 3.42 -3.36 3.99
C ALA A 48 2.33 -2.28 4.07
N SER A 49 1.20 -2.47 3.39
CA SER A 49 0.03 -1.58 3.52
C SER A 49 -0.41 -1.44 4.98
N ARG A 50 -0.55 -2.58 5.68
CA ARG A 50 -0.91 -2.61 7.10
C ARG A 50 0.12 -1.86 7.96
N LEU A 51 1.41 -2.06 7.71
CA LEU A 51 2.47 -1.36 8.42
C LEU A 51 2.34 0.17 8.22
N HIS A 52 2.10 0.63 7.00
CA HIS A 52 1.92 2.06 6.72
C HIS A 52 0.69 2.65 7.43
N TRP A 53 -0.43 1.92 7.50
CA TRP A 53 -1.57 2.31 8.34
C TRP A 53 -1.25 2.33 9.84
N GLY A 54 -0.26 1.57 10.31
CA GLY A 54 0.20 1.65 11.70
C GLY A 54 0.78 3.02 12.10
N PHE A 55 1.32 3.78 11.13
CA PHE A 55 1.92 5.10 11.40
C PHE A 55 0.93 6.26 11.35
N VAL A 56 -0.13 6.14 10.56
CA VAL A 56 -1.05 7.26 10.27
C VAL A 56 -2.52 6.92 10.45
N GLY A 57 -2.82 5.65 10.69
CA GLY A 57 -4.17 5.15 10.76
C GLY A 57 -4.80 5.29 12.13
N THR A 58 -6.13 5.31 12.13
CA THR A 58 -6.96 5.34 13.35
C THR A 58 -7.61 3.98 13.59
N ALA A 59 -8.37 3.84 14.68
CA ALA A 59 -9.05 2.59 15.04
C ALA A 59 -9.91 1.99 13.92
N GLU A 60 -10.48 2.81 13.03
CA GLU A 60 -11.28 2.34 11.88
C GLU A 60 -10.45 1.61 10.81
N GLN A 61 -9.14 1.85 10.75
CA GLN A 61 -8.22 1.21 9.81
C GLN A 61 -7.50 0.00 10.43
N TRP A 62 -7.88 -0.37 11.66
CA TRP A 62 -7.27 -1.48 12.40
C TRP A 62 -8.14 -2.74 12.43
N CYS A 63 -9.45 -2.64 12.18
CA CYS A 63 -10.33 -3.80 12.04
C CYS A 63 -10.29 -4.37 10.62
#